data_AF-A0A9I9EBJ9-F1
#
_entry.id   AF-A0A9I9EBJ9-F1
#
_cell.length_a   1.000
_cell.length_b   1.000
_cell.length_c   1.000
_cell.angle_alpha   90.00
_cell.angle_beta   90.00
_cell.angle_gamma   90.00
#
_symmetry.space_group_name_H-M   'P 1'
#
loop_
_entity.id
_entity.type
_entity.pdbx_description
1 polymer ?
#
loop_
_entity_poly.entity_id
_entity_poly.type
_entity_poly.pdbx_seq_one_letter_code
_entity_poly.pdbx_strand_id
1 'polypeptide(L)'
;MEEFEFCSQTFHQNLKGGSADYIGLTEIANNQVYMKASSTLVYIDQLLRSVSDPTTKNRLIVCEKGYYVVNEAFVEGIQWFSRNYYKEMLNAEKRAPRAQASCTSIFSTTPPPKQNPLFQINREMRILIAMAIVSGSSIS
;
A
#
# COMPACT_ATOMS: atom_id res chain seq x y z
N MET A 1 12.30 -14.69 -1.42
CA MET A 1 13.52 -14.04 -1.94
C MET A 1 13.16 -12.69 -2.57
N GLU A 2 12.20 -12.65 -3.51
CA GLU A 2 11.75 -11.41 -4.16
C GLU A 2 11.17 -10.33 -3.21
N GLU A 3 10.46 -10.70 -2.14
CA GLU A 3 9.92 -9.72 -1.18
C GLU A 3 11.04 -9.02 -0.37
N PHE A 4 12.10 -9.78 -0.04
CA PHE A 4 13.28 -9.26 0.63
C PHE A 4 14.07 -8.31 -0.30
N GLU A 5 14.23 -8.70 -1.57
CA GLU A 5 14.90 -7.88 -2.57
C GLU A 5 14.15 -6.55 -2.80
N PHE A 6 12.82 -6.61 -2.94
CA PHE A 6 11.99 -5.40 -3.06
C PHE A 6 12.12 -4.47 -1.84
N CYS A 7 12.06 -5.05 -0.63
CA CYS A 7 12.23 -4.30 0.62
C CYS A 7 13.62 -3.63 0.70
N SER A 8 14.68 -4.41 0.45
CA SER A 8 16.06 -3.94 0.48
C SER A 8 16.29 -2.82 -0.55
N GLN A 9 15.80 -3.01 -1.78
CA GLN A 9 15.92 -2.02 -2.85
C GLN A 9 15.15 -0.73 -2.51
N THR A 10 13.94 -0.86 -1.96
CA THR A 10 13.13 0.30 -1.55
C THR A 10 13.87 1.15 -0.52
N PHE A 11 14.46 0.54 0.52
CA PHE A 11 15.25 1.30 1.47
C PHE A 11 16.51 1.87 0.84
N HIS A 12 17.27 1.08 0.08
CA HIS A 12 18.52 1.55 -0.54
C HIS A 12 18.31 2.78 -1.44
N GLN A 13 17.22 2.82 -2.20
CA GLN A 13 16.88 3.95 -3.08
C GLN A 13 16.46 5.21 -2.33
N ASN A 14 15.97 5.09 -1.09
CA ASN A 14 15.41 6.21 -0.32
C ASN A 14 16.33 6.66 0.83
N LEU A 15 17.34 5.87 1.18
CA LEU A 15 18.38 6.26 2.14
C LEU A 15 19.34 7.27 1.51
N LYS A 16 19.47 8.45 2.11
CA LYS A 16 20.43 9.48 1.68
C LYS A 16 21.86 9.18 2.20
N GLY A 17 22.42 8.04 1.78
CA GLY A 17 23.85 7.73 1.94
C GLY A 17 24.32 7.28 3.33
N GLY A 18 23.42 6.84 4.22
CA GLY A 18 23.76 6.32 5.55
C GLY A 18 22.79 5.23 6.05
N SER A 19 23.04 4.72 7.26
CA SER A 19 22.10 3.85 7.97
C SER A 19 20.93 4.67 8.52
N ALA A 20 19.69 4.23 8.32
CA ALA A 20 18.54 4.74 9.08
C ALA A 20 18.34 3.92 10.34
N ASP A 21 17.97 4.59 11.43
CA ASP A 21 17.34 3.95 12.57
C ASP A 21 15.90 3.53 12.23
N TYR A 22 15.22 2.87 13.16
CA TYR A 22 13.83 2.45 12.91
C TYR A 22 12.87 3.63 12.69
N ILE A 23 13.19 4.85 13.15
CA ILE A 23 12.41 6.05 12.86
C ILE A 23 12.53 6.39 11.37
N GLY A 24 13.75 6.50 10.84
CA GLY A 24 13.96 6.79 9.43
C GLY A 24 13.45 5.69 8.50
N LEU A 25 13.56 4.41 8.90
CA LEU A 25 12.98 3.30 8.14
C LEU A 25 11.45 3.37 8.11
N THR A 26 10.82 3.72 9.23
CA THR A 26 9.36 3.89 9.31
C THR A 26 8.90 5.05 8.44
N GLU A 27 9.60 6.19 8.49
CA GLU A 27 9.29 7.35 7.65
C GLU A 27 9.35 6.99 6.16
N ILE A 28 10.42 6.30 5.72
CA ILE A 28 10.57 5.86 4.34
C ILE A 28 9.41 4.93 3.95
N ALA A 29 9.12 3.91 4.75
CA ALA A 29 8.09 2.94 4.44
C ALA A 29 6.69 3.59 4.35
N ASN A 30 6.35 4.50 5.28
CA ASN A 30 5.08 5.22 5.29
C ASN A 30 4.92 6.09 4.03
N ASN A 31 5.97 6.83 3.66
CA ASN A 31 5.97 7.64 2.46
C ASN A 31 5.82 6.80 1.19
N GLN A 32 6.49 5.64 1.12
CA GLN A 32 6.36 4.74 -0.04
C GLN A 32 4.96 4.15 -0.16
N VAL A 33 4.32 3.75 0.94
CA VAL A 33 2.92 3.31 0.92
C VAL A 33 2.01 4.44 0.43
N TYR A 34 2.13 5.64 0.98
CA TYR A 34 1.31 6.78 0.59
C TYR A 34 1.44 7.11 -0.90
N MET A 35 2.67 7.24 -1.41
CA MET A 35 2.94 7.56 -2.81
C MET A 35 2.41 6.46 -3.75
N LYS A 36 2.60 5.19 -3.39
CA LYS A 36 2.10 4.05 -4.17
C LYS A 36 0.57 3.99 -4.13
N ALA A 37 -0.07 4.29 -3.00
CA ALA A 37 -1.53 4.27 -2.88
C ALA A 37 -2.17 5.39 -3.70
N SER A 38 -1.64 6.61 -3.59
CA SER A 38 -2.10 7.77 -4.36
C SER A 38 -1.98 7.54 -5.87
N SER A 39 -0.82 7.07 -6.35
CA SER A 39 -0.64 6.75 -7.78
C SER A 39 -1.52 5.59 -8.26
N THR A 40 -1.76 4.59 -7.41
CA THR A 40 -2.67 3.49 -7.73
C THR A 40 -4.11 3.95 -7.87
N LEU A 41 -4.58 4.88 -7.01
CA LEU A 41 -5.92 5.46 -7.14
C LEU A 41 -6.10 6.18 -8.49
N VAL A 42 -5.11 6.96 -8.92
CA VAL A 42 -5.12 7.61 -10.24
C VAL A 42 -5.19 6.58 -11.37
N TYR A 43 -4.40 5.50 -11.27
CA TYR A 43 -4.43 4.44 -12.27
C TYR A 43 -5.76 3.69 -12.32
N ILE A 44 -6.37 3.41 -11.16
CA ILE A 44 -7.69 2.76 -11.09
C ILE A 44 -8.76 3.65 -11.73
N ASP A 45 -8.76 4.97 -11.48
CA ASP A 45 -9.68 5.91 -12.14
C ASP A 45 -9.52 5.89 -13.66
N GLN A 46 -8.28 5.87 -14.17
CA GLN A 46 -8.02 5.74 -15.61
C GLN A 46 -8.56 4.42 -16.20
N LEU A 47 -8.39 3.31 -15.49
CA LEU A 47 -8.95 2.01 -15.89
C LEU A 47 -10.48 2.01 -15.87
N LEU A 48 -11.10 2.61 -14.85
CA LEU A 48 -12.57 2.70 -14.72
C LEU A 48 -13.21 3.49 -15.86
N ARG A 49 -12.50 4.48 -16.41
CA ARG A 49 -12.95 5.27 -17.57
C ARG A 49 -12.81 4.53 -18.91
N SER A 50 -11.92 3.55 -19.00
CA SER A 50 -11.59 2.86 -20.25
C SER A 50 -12.19 1.46 -20.37
N VAL A 51 -12.46 0.80 -19.24
CA VAL A 51 -12.98 -0.58 -19.23
C VAL A 51 -14.45 -0.65 -19.67
N SER A 52 -14.73 -1.52 -20.63
CA SER A 52 -16.11 -1.79 -21.08
C SER A 52 -16.74 -3.01 -20.40
N ASP A 53 -15.92 -3.96 -19.92
CA ASP A 53 -16.39 -5.17 -19.24
C ASP A 53 -16.97 -4.83 -17.85
N PRO A 54 -18.26 -5.09 -17.58
CA PRO A 54 -18.89 -4.76 -16.31
C PRO A 54 -18.28 -5.52 -15.12
N THR A 55 -17.82 -6.75 -15.34
CA THR A 55 -17.21 -7.57 -14.28
C THR A 55 -15.90 -6.93 -13.81
N THR A 56 -15.02 -6.58 -14.74
CA THR A 56 -13.75 -5.90 -14.46
C THR A 56 -14.00 -4.52 -13.85
N LYS A 57 -15.02 -3.78 -14.31
CA LYS A 57 -15.42 -2.49 -13.71
C LYS A 57 -15.79 -2.65 -12.24
N ASN A 58 -16.64 -3.62 -11.89
CA ASN A 58 -17.04 -3.86 -10.50
C ASN A 58 -15.84 -4.26 -9.61
N ARG A 59 -14.90 -5.04 -10.14
CA ARG A 59 -13.65 -5.40 -9.45
C ARG A 59 -12.78 -4.18 -9.18
N LEU A 60 -12.65 -3.30 -10.18
CA LEU A 60 -11.90 -2.04 -10.04
C LEU A 60 -12.54 -1.11 -9.00
N ILE A 61 -13.88 -1.05 -8.90
CA ILE A 61 -14.57 -0.30 -7.84
C ILE A 61 -14.25 -0.85 -6.45
N VAL A 62 -14.15 -2.17 -6.28
CA VAL A 62 -13.71 -2.77 -5.01
C VAL A 62 -12.27 -2.35 -4.68
N CYS A 63 -11.40 -2.37 -5.69
CA CYS A 63 -10.02 -1.93 -5.53
C CYS A 63 -9.91 -0.44 -5.20
N GLU A 64 -10.66 0.42 -5.88
CA GLU A 64 -10.72 1.85 -5.61
C GLU A 64 -11.04 2.10 -4.14
N LYS A 65 -12.12 1.49 -3.62
CA LYS A 65 -12.51 1.59 -2.21
C LYS A 65 -11.42 1.08 -1.26
N GLY A 66 -10.79 -0.05 -1.60
CA GLY A 66 -9.69 -0.60 -0.82
C GLY A 66 -8.50 0.35 -0.75
N TYR A 67 -8.09 0.93 -1.88
CA TYR A 67 -6.97 1.86 -1.95
C TYR A 67 -7.28 3.23 -1.34
N TYR A 68 -8.54 3.68 -1.32
CA TYR A 68 -8.96 4.85 -0.54
C TYR A 68 -8.69 4.64 0.95
N VAL A 69 -9.09 3.48 1.50
CA VAL A 69 -8.84 3.15 2.92
C VAL A 69 -7.34 3.03 3.21
N VAL A 70 -6.56 2.44 2.31
CA VAL A 70 -5.08 2.40 2.46
C VAL A 70 -4.51 3.81 2.48
N ASN A 71 -4.90 4.67 1.53
CA ASN A 71 -4.40 6.03 1.44
C ASN A 71 -4.76 6.86 2.67
N GLU A 72 -6.02 6.80 3.12
CA GLU A 72 -6.48 7.49 4.33
C GLU A 72 -5.74 7.01 5.58
N ALA A 73 -5.58 5.69 5.75
CA ALA A 73 -4.84 5.12 6.88
C ALA A 73 -3.41 5.62 6.96
N PHE A 74 -2.71 5.75 5.83
CA PHE A 74 -1.33 6.23 5.80
C PHE A 74 -1.21 7.75 5.86
N VAL A 75 -2.18 8.52 5.36
CA VAL A 75 -2.25 9.96 5.63
C VAL A 75 -2.41 10.23 7.12
N GLU A 76 -3.33 9.53 7.79
CA GLU A 76 -3.52 9.62 9.24
C GLU A 76 -2.26 9.13 9.98
N GLY A 77 -1.69 8.00 9.59
CA GLY A 77 -0.47 7.44 10.16
C GLY A 77 0.70 8.41 10.11
N ILE A 78 0.96 9.05 8.96
CA ILE A 78 2.00 10.06 8.80
C ILE A 78 1.76 11.28 9.73
N GLN A 79 0.51 11.70 9.91
CA GLN A 79 0.20 12.79 10.84
C GLN A 79 0.53 12.41 12.29
N TRP A 80 0.19 11.21 12.73
CA TRP A 80 0.53 10.70 14.06
C TRP A 80 2.05 10.53 14.23
N PHE A 81 2.73 9.99 13.22
CA PHE A 81 4.19 9.83 13.19
C PHE A 81 4.90 11.17 13.38
N SER A 82 4.47 12.23 12.69
CA SER A 82 5.07 13.58 12.78
C SER A 82 5.00 14.19 14.19
N ARG A 83 4.11 13.66 15.05
CA ARG A 83 3.92 14.06 16.44
C ARG A 83 4.53 13.08 17.43
N ASN A 84 5.26 12.07 16.95
CA ASN A 84 5.83 10.97 17.73
C ASN A 84 4.77 10.07 18.43
N TYR A 85 3.54 10.06 17.92
CA TYR A 85 2.45 9.20 18.40
C TYR A 85 2.44 7.87 17.63
N TYR A 86 3.46 7.03 17.87
CA TYR A 86 3.70 5.82 17.07
C TYR A 86 2.65 4.72 17.28
N LYS A 87 2.03 4.64 18.47
CA LYS A 87 0.94 3.69 18.73
C LYS A 87 -0.30 4.02 17.92
N GLU A 88 -0.65 5.29 17.89
CA GLU A 88 -1.77 5.85 17.13
C GLU A 88 -1.54 5.70 15.63
N MET A 89 -0.31 5.97 15.16
CA MET A 89 0.13 5.68 13.80
C MET A 89 -0.14 4.21 13.43
N LEU A 90 0.37 3.25 14.22
CA LEU A 90 0.18 1.83 13.95
C LEU A 90 -1.29 1.41 13.99
N ASN A 91 -2.09 1.99 14.88
CA ASN A 91 -3.53 1.72 14.94
C ASN A 91 -4.24 2.18 13.66
N ALA A 92 -3.83 3.30 13.06
CA ALA A 92 -4.33 3.75 11.77
C ALA A 92 -3.89 2.80 10.64
N GLU A 93 -2.59 2.52 10.55
CA GLU A 93 -1.98 1.73 9.46
C GLU A 93 -2.46 0.27 9.44
N LYS A 94 -2.79 -0.33 10.59
CA LYS A 94 -3.32 -1.71 10.70
C LYS A 94 -4.66 -1.91 9.99
N ARG A 95 -5.35 -0.85 9.55
CA ARG A 95 -6.54 -0.96 8.69
C ARG A 95 -6.20 -1.33 7.24
N ALA A 96 -5.02 -0.94 6.77
CA ALA A 96 -4.61 -1.06 5.37
C ALA A 96 -4.46 -2.51 4.86
N PRO A 97 -3.88 -3.49 5.60
CA PRO A 97 -3.69 -4.85 5.08
C PRO A 97 -4.98 -5.51 4.60
N ARG A 98 -6.06 -5.41 5.39
CA ARG A 98 -7.36 -5.99 5.05
C ARG A 98 -8.00 -5.29 3.85
N ALA A 99 -7.90 -3.97 3.80
CA ALA A 99 -8.41 -3.18 2.68
C ALA A 99 -7.67 -3.52 1.37
N GLN A 100 -6.34 -3.57 1.39
CA GLN A 100 -5.51 -3.98 0.25
C GLN A 100 -5.86 -5.41 -0.19
N ALA A 101 -5.98 -6.35 0.76
CA ALA A 101 -6.28 -7.76 0.46
C ALA A 101 -7.62 -7.94 -0.28
N SER A 102 -8.61 -7.08 -0.02
CA SER A 102 -9.89 -7.11 -0.73
C SER A 102 -9.71 -6.93 -2.24
N CYS A 103 -8.84 -6.00 -2.65
CA CYS A 103 -8.50 -5.76 -4.04
C CYS A 103 -7.78 -6.95 -4.68
N THR A 104 -6.88 -7.62 -3.96
CA THR A 104 -6.25 -8.85 -4.46
C THR A 104 -7.29 -9.95 -4.68
N SER A 105 -8.14 -10.20 -3.68
CA SER A 105 -9.08 -11.33 -3.69
C SER A 105 -10.19 -11.21 -4.73
N ILE A 106 -10.64 -10.00 -5.06
CA ILE A 106 -11.77 -9.82 -5.98
C ILE A 106 -11.42 -10.27 -7.40
N PHE A 107 -10.13 -10.24 -7.77
CA PHE A 107 -9.63 -10.74 -9.05
C PHE A 107 -9.49 -12.28 -9.10
N SER A 108 -9.56 -12.96 -7.97
CA SER A 108 -9.55 -14.43 -7.87
C SER A 108 -10.96 -15.04 -7.90
N THR A 109 -12.02 -14.23 -7.98
CA THR A 109 -13.42 -14.69 -8.03
C THR A 109 -13.78 -15.30 -9.39
N THR A 110 -14.68 -16.28 -9.41
CA THR A 110 -15.10 -16.99 -10.63
C THR A 110 -16.24 -16.24 -11.35
N PRO A 111 -16.18 -16.05 -12.69
CA PRO A 111 -15.06 -16.39 -13.57
C PRO A 111 -13.91 -15.38 -13.43
N PRO A 112 -12.63 -15.83 -13.43
CA PRO A 112 -11.50 -14.93 -13.35
C PRO A 112 -11.48 -14.00 -14.57
N PRO A 113 -11.07 -12.73 -14.40
CA PRO A 113 -10.96 -11.83 -15.54
C PRO A 113 -9.81 -12.29 -16.44
N LYS A 114 -9.88 -11.94 -17.73
CA LYS A 114 -8.80 -12.25 -18.68
C LYS A 114 -7.46 -11.67 -18.24
N GLN A 115 -7.48 -10.52 -17.55
CA GLN A 115 -6.29 -9.85 -17.02
C GLN A 115 -6.60 -9.20 -15.67
N ASN A 116 -5.62 -9.20 -14.77
CA ASN A 116 -5.63 -8.43 -13.54
C ASN A 116 -4.59 -7.29 -13.67
N PRO A 117 -5.02 -6.07 -14.04
CA PRO A 117 -4.09 -4.95 -14.24
C PRO A 117 -3.43 -4.47 -12.94
N LEU A 118 -3.90 -4.93 -11.78
CA LEU A 118 -3.39 -4.55 -10.47
C LEU A 118 -2.57 -5.66 -9.81
N PHE A 119 -2.28 -6.78 -10.48
CA PHE A 119 -1.61 -7.93 -9.85
C PHE A 119 -0.27 -7.55 -9.20
N GLN A 120 0.64 -6.94 -9.97
CA GLN A 120 1.96 -6.54 -9.48
C GLN A 120 1.84 -5.39 -8.46
N ILE A 121 0.97 -4.42 -8.71
CA ILE A 121 0.75 -3.25 -7.84
C ILE A 121 0.25 -3.70 -6.45
N ASN A 122 -0.68 -4.64 -6.41
CA ASN A 122 -1.20 -5.23 -5.17
C ASN A 122 -0.11 -5.99 -4.39
N ARG A 123 0.72 -6.75 -5.10
CA ARG A 123 1.84 -7.48 -4.50
C ARG A 123 2.83 -6.53 -3.85
N GLU A 124 3.26 -5.50 -4.56
CA GLU A 124 4.21 -4.50 -4.04
C GLU A 124 3.61 -3.68 -2.90
N MET A 125 2.35 -3.27 -3.02
CA MET A 125 1.64 -2.55 -1.96
C MET A 125 1.56 -3.36 -0.66
N ARG A 126 1.26 -4.66 -0.75
CA ARG A 126 1.27 -5.56 0.42
C ARG A 126 2.62 -5.58 1.13
N ILE A 127 3.72 -5.61 0.37
CA ILE A 127 5.07 -5.60 0.92
C ILE A 127 5.36 -4.25 1.60
N LEU A 128 5.03 -3.13 0.95
CA LEU A 128 5.22 -1.79 1.53
C LEU A 128 4.45 -1.61 2.84
N ILE A 129 3.18 -2.05 2.89
CA ILE A 129 2.38 -1.99 4.13
C ILE A 129 3.03 -2.83 5.23
N ALA A 130 3.55 -4.02 4.90
CA ALA A 130 4.25 -4.85 5.88
C ALA A 130 5.54 -4.19 6.38
N MET A 131 6.32 -3.56 5.48
CA MET A 131 7.52 -2.80 5.85
C MET A 131 7.19 -1.69 6.85
N ALA A 132 6.14 -0.91 6.58
CA ALA A 132 5.68 0.17 7.45
C ALA A 132 5.27 -0.34 8.85
N ILE A 133 4.39 -1.34 8.90
CA ILE A 133 3.91 -1.88 10.18
C ILE A 133 5.05 -2.50 11.00
N VAL A 134 5.96 -3.24 10.36
CA VAL A 134 7.08 -3.89 11.04
C VAL A 134 8.08 -2.86 11.57
N SER A 135 8.48 -1.89 10.75
CA SER A 135 9.39 -0.82 11.18
C SER A 135 8.77 0.06 12.27
N GLY A 136 7.50 0.44 12.11
CA GLY A 136 6.75 1.20 13.11
C GLY A 136 6.58 0.46 14.44
N SER A 137 6.44 -0.86 14.42
CA SER A 137 6.36 -1.68 15.63
C SER A 137 7.67 -1.69 16.43
N SER A 138 8.81 -1.40 15.79
CA SER A 138 10.12 -1.32 16.45
C SER A 138 10.37 0.01 17.17
N ILE A 139 9.49 1.01 16.99
CA ILE A 139 9.59 2.34 17.63
C ILE A 139 8.40 2.67 18.54
N SER A 140 7.42 1.77 18.67
CA SER A 140 6.15 1.99 19.36
C SER A 140 6.07 1.39 20.76
#